data_AF-A0A839J1S7-F1
#
_entry.id   AF-A0A839J1S7-F1
#
_cell.length_a   1.000
_cell.length_b   1.000
_cell.length_c   1.000
_cell.angle_alpha   90.00
_cell.angle_beta   90.00
_cell.angle_gamma   90.00
#
_symmetry.space_group_name_H-M   'P 1'
#
loop_
_entity.id
_entity.type
_entity.pdbx_description
1 polymer ?
#
loop_
_entity_poly.entity_id
_entity_poly.type
_entity_poly.pdbx_seq_one_letter_code
_entity_poly.pdbx_strand_id
1 'polypeptide(L)'
;MSQSIVGRGVSLALALALAGAVSMASAGTPPAAAAGCQDRPDATQLAVRPHTSWPPPRCYGETVEEYLWVLKRSELDLIREIEPERMSELSEDELLVLHKRVRKARNKHVGNYRRKGAKRVSEVGGRGAARPGNKKSLLRAEAFEEALARVSDRLAEVAHEEAESLKAERLAHAQ
;
A
#
# COMPACT_ATOMS: atom_id res chain seq x y z
N MET A 1 41.07 -10.64 54.19
CA MET A 1 41.18 -9.23 53.74
C MET A 1 39.88 -8.93 52.97
N SER A 2 38.71 -8.91 53.60
CA SER A 2 38.16 -7.81 54.42
C SER A 2 38.42 -6.45 53.80
N GLN A 3 37.37 -5.80 53.30
CA GLN A 3 36.93 -4.48 53.74
C GLN A 3 35.42 -4.31 53.46
N SER A 4 34.68 -4.14 54.55
CA SER A 4 33.29 -3.66 54.66
C SER A 4 33.29 -2.15 54.88
N ILE A 5 32.24 -1.44 54.45
CA ILE A 5 31.67 -0.16 54.95
C ILE A 5 30.33 -0.02 54.16
N VAL A 6 29.08 -0.12 54.65
CA VAL A 6 28.28 0.41 55.78
C VAL A 6 28.04 1.93 55.75
N GLY A 7 26.75 2.31 55.61
CA GLY A 7 26.21 3.65 55.91
C GLY A 7 25.03 4.02 55.00
N ARG A 8 23.80 3.55 55.24
CA ARG A 8 22.72 4.19 56.04
C ARG A 8 22.65 5.73 55.95
N GLY A 9 21.56 6.23 55.38
CA GLY A 9 21.11 7.61 55.47
C GLY A 9 19.66 7.74 55.02
N VAL A 10 18.73 7.52 55.95
CA VAL A 10 17.30 7.82 55.83
C VAL A 10 17.12 9.29 56.22
N SER A 11 16.36 10.06 55.44
CA SER A 11 15.52 11.14 56.00
C SER A 11 14.40 11.51 55.04
N LEU A 12 13.18 11.31 55.54
CA LEU A 12 11.92 11.86 55.06
C LEU A 12 11.97 13.39 55.04
N ALA A 13 11.36 13.99 54.01
CA ALA A 13 10.69 15.27 54.16
C ALA A 13 9.43 15.30 53.30
N LEU A 14 8.33 15.44 54.03
CA LEU A 14 6.93 15.57 53.67
C LEU A 14 6.64 16.92 53.00
N ALA A 15 5.86 16.94 51.92
CA ALA A 15 5.06 18.10 51.53
C ALA A 15 3.76 17.65 50.85
N LEU A 16 2.69 17.66 51.65
CA LEU A 16 1.30 17.74 51.23
C LEU A 16 1.09 19.03 50.43
N ALA A 17 0.31 19.00 49.34
CA ALA A 17 -0.85 19.88 49.15
C ALA A 17 -1.48 19.78 47.74
N LEU A 18 -2.82 19.79 47.77
CA LEU A 18 -3.76 20.32 46.79
C LEU A 18 -4.28 19.42 45.66
N ALA A 19 -5.50 18.96 45.92
CA ALA A 19 -6.53 18.58 44.98
C ALA A 19 -6.62 19.54 43.78
N GLY A 20 -6.65 18.96 42.59
CA GLY A 20 -7.03 19.62 41.34
C GLY A 20 -7.96 18.68 40.57
N ALA A 21 -9.16 19.17 40.27
CA ALA A 21 -10.28 18.44 39.72
C ALA A 21 -9.96 17.76 38.36
N VAL A 22 -10.42 16.52 38.22
CA VAL A 22 -10.58 15.84 36.92
C VAL A 22 -11.77 16.49 36.21
N SER A 23 -11.48 17.32 35.22
CA SER A 23 -12.47 17.77 34.23
C SER A 23 -12.38 16.87 33.00
N MET A 24 -13.47 16.15 32.73
CA MET A 24 -13.68 15.43 31.48
C MET A 24 -14.00 16.38 30.34
N ALA A 25 -13.59 15.98 29.14
CA ALA A 25 -14.16 16.34 27.84
C ALA A 25 -13.88 17.76 27.30
N SER A 26 -12.90 17.83 26.39
CA SER A 26 -13.21 18.33 25.05
C SER A 26 -12.29 17.62 24.04
N ALA A 27 -12.92 16.89 23.12
CA ALA A 27 -12.25 16.33 21.96
C ALA A 27 -11.80 17.51 21.09
N GLY A 28 -10.49 17.76 21.08
CA GLY A 28 -9.87 18.61 20.07
C GLY A 28 -10.05 17.94 18.71
N THR A 29 -10.88 18.55 17.87
CA THR A 29 -11.01 18.22 16.45
C THR A 29 -9.62 18.16 15.82
N PRO A 30 -9.21 17.04 15.20
CA PRO A 30 -7.97 17.03 14.43
C PRO A 30 -8.13 17.99 13.23
N PRO A 31 -7.11 18.80 12.91
CA PRO A 31 -7.18 19.69 11.76
C PRO A 31 -7.37 18.88 10.48
N ALA A 32 -8.28 19.36 9.64
CA ALA A 32 -8.63 18.82 8.35
C ALA A 32 -7.38 18.55 7.50
N ALA A 33 -7.02 17.27 7.38
CA ALA A 33 -6.15 16.77 6.33
C ALA A 33 -7.01 15.94 5.38
N ALA A 34 -6.78 16.15 4.08
CA ALA A 34 -7.39 15.47 2.94
C ALA A 34 -8.81 15.94 2.54
N ALA A 35 -8.86 17.10 1.88
CA ALA A 35 -9.83 17.30 0.82
C ALA A 35 -9.54 16.26 -0.29
N GLY A 36 -10.37 15.21 -0.36
CA GLY A 36 -10.20 14.16 -1.38
C GLY A 36 -11.13 12.96 -1.21
N CYS A 37 -12.37 13.14 -0.75
CA CYS A 37 -13.41 12.11 -0.68
C CYS A 37 -14.79 12.77 -0.55
N GLN A 38 -15.19 13.60 -1.52
CA GLN A 38 -16.51 14.25 -1.46
C GLN A 38 -17.64 13.46 -2.14
N ASP A 39 -17.35 12.39 -2.89
CA ASP A 39 -18.38 11.64 -3.61
C ASP A 39 -18.52 10.20 -3.10
N ARG A 40 -19.00 10.04 -1.87
CA ARG A 40 -19.53 8.75 -1.41
C ARG A 40 -21.04 8.76 -1.65
N PRO A 41 -21.59 8.01 -2.62
CA PRO A 41 -23.03 7.96 -2.80
C PRO A 41 -23.68 7.36 -1.55
N ASP A 42 -24.83 7.93 -1.17
CA ASP A 42 -25.66 7.46 -0.04
C ASP A 42 -25.98 5.97 -0.20
N ALA A 43 -26.03 5.24 0.92
CA ALA A 43 -26.23 3.79 0.99
C ALA A 43 -27.50 3.31 0.25
N THR A 44 -28.46 4.22 0.06
CA THR A 44 -29.68 4.01 -0.71
C THR A 44 -29.45 3.84 -2.22
N GLN A 45 -28.34 4.35 -2.77
CA GLN A 45 -27.96 4.24 -4.18
C GLN A 45 -27.17 2.95 -4.52
N LEU A 46 -26.82 2.12 -3.52
CA LEU A 46 -26.07 0.88 -3.74
C LEU A 46 -26.92 -0.29 -4.30
N ALA A 47 -28.25 -0.14 -4.39
CA ALA A 47 -29.15 -1.23 -4.75
C ALA A 47 -29.30 -1.49 -6.27
N VAL A 48 -28.71 -0.67 -7.15
CA VAL A 48 -28.87 -0.78 -8.62
C VAL A 48 -27.54 -1.00 -9.35
N ARG A 49 -26.57 -1.69 -8.74
CA ARG A 49 -25.25 -1.89 -9.38
C ARG A 49 -25.19 -3.22 -10.13
N PRO A 50 -24.86 -3.24 -11.44
CA PRO A 50 -24.56 -4.48 -12.14
C PRO A 50 -23.34 -5.15 -11.49
N HIS A 51 -23.42 -6.47 -11.33
CA HIS A 51 -22.46 -7.37 -10.69
C HIS A 51 -21.06 -7.42 -11.35
N THR A 52 -20.77 -6.54 -12.31
CA THR A 52 -19.49 -6.46 -13.04
C THR A 52 -18.55 -5.37 -12.54
N SER A 53 -18.98 -4.44 -11.69
CA SER A 53 -18.04 -3.50 -11.04
C SER A 53 -17.62 -4.02 -9.66
N TRP A 54 -16.97 -5.19 -9.63
CA TRP A 54 -16.27 -5.67 -8.45
C TRP A 54 -14.80 -5.86 -8.82
N PRO A 55 -13.86 -5.11 -8.20
CA PRO A 55 -14.01 -4.27 -7.01
C PRO A 55 -14.45 -2.83 -7.35
N PRO A 56 -14.97 -2.06 -6.37
CA PRO A 56 -15.05 -0.59 -6.53
C PRO A 56 -13.65 -0.03 -6.80
N PRO A 57 -13.51 1.12 -7.51
CA PRO A 57 -12.20 1.78 -7.62
C PRO A 57 -11.68 1.96 -6.20
N ARG A 58 -10.60 1.24 -5.88
CA ARG A 58 -10.14 1.17 -4.51
C ARG A 58 -9.73 2.58 -4.13
N CYS A 59 -10.32 3.11 -3.06
CA CYS A 59 -9.74 4.20 -2.31
C CYS A 59 -8.45 3.70 -1.64
N TYR A 60 -7.38 3.48 -2.41
CA TYR A 60 -6.00 3.57 -1.91
C TYR A 60 -5.53 4.96 -2.32
N GLY A 61 -5.24 5.79 -1.32
CA GLY A 61 -4.74 7.13 -1.53
C GLY A 61 -3.46 7.11 -2.35
N GLU A 62 -3.42 8.09 -3.25
CA GLU A 62 -2.24 8.65 -3.90
C GLU A 62 -1.47 7.70 -4.82
N THR A 63 -1.06 8.28 -5.94
CA THR A 63 -0.54 7.57 -7.09
C THR A 63 0.77 6.83 -6.72
N VAL A 64 1.32 5.96 -7.58
CA VAL A 64 2.58 5.23 -7.32
C VAL A 64 3.72 6.17 -6.82
N GLU A 65 3.57 7.46 -7.14
CA GLU A 65 4.22 8.67 -6.67
C GLU A 65 4.48 8.74 -5.16
N GLU A 66 3.55 8.32 -4.29
CA GLU A 66 3.75 8.29 -2.83
C GLU A 66 4.93 7.37 -2.44
N TYR A 67 5.17 6.34 -3.24
CA TYR A 67 6.16 5.30 -2.96
C TYR A 67 7.52 5.56 -3.62
N LEU A 68 7.65 6.57 -4.50
CA LEU A 68 8.85 6.74 -5.34
C LEU A 68 10.13 6.92 -4.51
N TRP A 69 10.05 7.57 -3.35
CA TRP A 69 11.20 7.81 -2.48
C TRP A 69 11.85 6.52 -1.93
N VAL A 70 11.13 5.39 -1.89
CA VAL A 70 11.66 4.11 -1.39
C VAL A 70 12.29 3.24 -2.48
N LEU A 71 11.99 3.53 -3.75
CA LEU A 71 12.39 2.74 -4.90
C LEU A 71 13.84 3.00 -5.31
N LYS A 72 14.47 1.98 -5.89
CA LYS A 72 15.81 2.09 -6.51
C LYS A 72 15.70 2.63 -7.93
N ARG A 73 16.81 3.11 -8.52
CA ARG A 73 16.85 3.59 -9.92
C ARG A 73 16.21 2.62 -10.91
N SER A 74 16.64 1.35 -10.91
CA SER A 74 16.06 0.32 -11.78
C SER A 74 14.57 0.03 -11.54
N GLU A 75 14.09 0.28 -10.33
CA GLU A 75 12.67 0.11 -9.96
C GLU A 75 11.87 1.33 -10.44
N LEU A 76 12.43 2.54 -10.30
CA LEU A 76 11.87 3.78 -10.84
C LEU A 76 11.78 3.75 -12.37
N ASP A 77 12.80 3.23 -13.06
CA ASP A 77 12.78 3.10 -14.51
C ASP A 77 11.63 2.19 -14.96
N LEU A 78 11.37 1.10 -14.24
CA LEU A 78 10.22 0.23 -14.51
C LEU A 78 8.88 0.91 -14.20
N ILE A 79 8.80 1.73 -13.15
CA ILE A 79 7.58 2.48 -12.84
C ILE A 79 7.28 3.54 -13.92
N ARG A 80 8.30 4.18 -14.50
CA ARG A 80 8.12 5.15 -15.59
C ARG A 80 7.50 4.53 -16.84
N GLU A 81 7.76 3.26 -17.10
CA GLU A 81 7.12 2.54 -18.22
C GLU A 81 5.60 2.33 -18.02
N ILE A 82 5.11 2.51 -16.79
CA ILE A 82 3.70 2.32 -16.38
C ILE A 82 2.96 3.67 -16.37
N GLU A 83 3.62 4.76 -16.80
CA GLU A 83 2.95 6.05 -16.99
C GLU A 83 1.81 5.88 -18.03
N PRO A 84 0.60 6.40 -17.75
CA PRO A 84 -0.57 6.20 -18.61
C PRO A 84 -0.32 6.53 -20.08
N GLU A 85 0.38 7.63 -20.34
CA GLU A 85 0.71 8.13 -21.68
C GLU A 85 1.61 7.14 -22.42
N ARG A 86 2.53 6.47 -21.72
CA ARG A 86 3.40 5.45 -22.34
C ARG A 86 2.67 4.14 -22.54
N MET A 87 1.84 3.73 -21.58
CA MET A 87 1.06 2.50 -21.70
C MET A 87 0.02 2.58 -22.82
N SER A 88 -0.50 3.76 -23.15
CA SER A 88 -1.45 3.92 -24.26
C SER A 88 -0.81 3.70 -25.64
N GLU A 89 0.51 3.82 -25.75
CA GLU A 89 1.25 3.62 -27.00
C GLU A 89 1.63 2.14 -27.23
N LEU A 90 1.44 1.27 -26.22
CA LEU A 90 1.85 -0.13 -26.29
C LEU A 90 0.77 -1.02 -26.89
N SER A 91 1.21 -1.97 -27.72
CA SER A 91 0.38 -3.09 -28.21
C SER A 91 0.08 -4.13 -27.13
N GLU A 92 -0.86 -5.05 -27.39
CA GLU A 92 -1.20 -6.15 -26.47
C GLU A 92 0.03 -6.98 -26.07
N ASP A 93 0.86 -7.36 -27.04
CA ASP A 93 2.07 -8.16 -26.82
C ASP A 93 3.11 -7.42 -25.96
N GLU A 94 3.28 -6.12 -26.19
CA GLU A 94 4.17 -5.28 -25.41
C GLU A 94 3.67 -5.10 -23.97
N LEU A 95 2.36 -4.94 -23.79
CA LEU A 95 1.71 -4.93 -22.47
C LEU A 95 1.91 -6.25 -21.72
N LEU A 96 1.84 -7.40 -22.41
CA LEU A 96 2.15 -8.71 -21.81
C LEU A 96 3.61 -8.81 -21.35
N VAL A 97 4.55 -8.25 -22.11
CA VAL A 97 5.97 -8.20 -21.72
C VAL A 97 6.16 -7.31 -20.49
N LEU A 98 5.55 -6.12 -20.48
CA LEU A 98 5.57 -5.21 -19.33
C LEU A 98 4.96 -5.88 -18.09
N HIS A 99 3.78 -6.50 -18.22
CA HIS A 99 3.09 -7.22 -17.15
C HIS A 99 3.98 -8.30 -16.52
N LYS A 100 4.67 -9.10 -17.33
CA LYS A 100 5.61 -10.13 -16.84
C LYS A 100 6.76 -9.52 -16.03
N ARG A 101 7.33 -8.38 -16.48
CA ARG A 101 8.41 -7.67 -15.77
C ARG A 101 7.93 -7.13 -14.42
N VAL A 102 6.77 -6.47 -14.40
CA VAL A 102 6.16 -5.93 -13.18
C VAL A 102 5.80 -7.05 -12.20
N ARG A 103 5.20 -8.15 -12.68
CA ARG A 103 4.90 -9.34 -11.87
C ARG A 103 6.15 -9.92 -11.23
N LYS A 104 7.27 -10.00 -11.95
CA LYS A 104 8.56 -10.47 -11.40
C LYS A 104 9.09 -9.53 -10.32
N ALA A 105 9.00 -8.22 -10.52
CA ALA A 105 9.37 -7.22 -9.52
C ALA A 105 8.49 -7.35 -8.27
N ARG A 106 7.17 -7.41 -8.43
CA ARG A 106 6.23 -7.65 -7.33
C ARG A 106 6.60 -8.90 -6.53
N ASN A 107 6.79 -10.04 -7.19
CA ASN A 107 7.10 -11.30 -6.52
C ASN A 107 8.39 -11.21 -5.69
N LYS A 108 9.41 -10.52 -6.21
CA LYS A 108 10.65 -10.23 -5.50
C LYS A 108 10.39 -9.41 -4.23
N HIS A 109 9.61 -8.35 -4.31
CA HIS A 109 9.37 -7.46 -3.17
C HIS A 109 8.46 -8.09 -2.10
N VAL A 110 7.38 -8.76 -2.49
CA VAL A 110 6.52 -9.52 -1.57
C VAL A 110 7.31 -10.63 -0.86
N GLY A 111 8.13 -11.38 -1.60
CA GLY A 111 9.00 -12.41 -1.01
C GLY A 111 10.00 -11.82 -0.02
N ASN A 112 10.62 -10.69 -0.35
CA ASN A 112 11.53 -9.98 0.55
C ASN A 112 10.83 -9.47 1.81
N TYR A 113 9.63 -8.89 1.68
CA TYR A 113 8.83 -8.44 2.81
C TYR A 113 8.53 -9.60 3.76
N ARG A 114 8.05 -10.74 3.23
CA ARG A 114 7.74 -11.94 4.04
C ARG A 114 8.98 -12.49 4.76
N ARG A 115 10.08 -12.69 4.04
CA ARG A 115 11.33 -13.25 4.62
C ARG A 115 11.92 -12.35 5.70
N LYS A 116 11.99 -11.03 5.46
CA LYS A 116 12.50 -10.07 6.44
C LYS A 116 11.58 -9.94 7.65
N GLY A 117 10.27 -10.04 7.46
CA GLY A 117 9.30 -10.08 8.55
C GLY A 117 9.54 -11.30 9.44
N ALA A 118 9.65 -12.49 8.86
CA ALA A 118 9.92 -13.72 9.60
C ALA A 118 11.24 -13.66 10.38
N LYS A 119 12.34 -13.23 9.73
CA LYS A 119 13.64 -13.06 10.39
C LYS A 119 13.58 -12.09 11.58
N ARG A 120 12.84 -10.98 11.45
CA ARG A 120 12.70 -10.05 12.57
C ARG A 120 11.86 -10.60 13.70
N VAL A 121 10.77 -11.32 13.40
CA VAL A 121 9.95 -11.94 14.46
C VAL A 121 10.80 -12.87 15.31
N SER A 122 11.72 -13.64 14.72
CA SER A 122 12.67 -14.46 15.49
C SER A 122 13.68 -13.65 16.30
N GLU A 123 14.08 -12.45 15.84
CA GLU A 123 15.06 -11.60 16.54
C GLU A 123 14.44 -10.80 17.71
N VAL A 124 13.24 -10.23 17.53
CA VAL A 124 12.62 -9.31 18.50
C VAL A 124 11.48 -9.93 19.31
N GLY A 125 11.21 -11.23 19.13
CA GLY A 125 10.28 -12.00 19.96
C GLY A 125 8.79 -11.68 19.76
N GLY A 126 8.40 -10.93 18.73
CA GLY A 126 6.99 -10.60 18.49
C GLY A 126 6.67 -9.92 17.16
N ARG A 127 5.46 -10.14 16.65
CA ARG A 127 4.97 -9.56 15.37
C ARG A 127 4.80 -8.04 15.44
N GLY A 128 4.29 -7.51 16.56
CA GLY A 128 4.11 -6.08 16.77
C GLY A 128 5.44 -5.32 16.76
N ALA A 129 6.43 -5.83 17.49
CA ALA A 129 7.77 -5.27 17.55
C ALA A 129 8.53 -5.38 16.21
N ALA A 130 8.29 -6.44 15.42
CA ALA A 130 8.95 -6.66 14.14
C ALA A 130 8.45 -5.76 13.00
N ARG A 131 7.17 -5.36 13.04
CA ARG A 131 6.49 -4.59 11.97
C ARG A 131 7.20 -3.27 11.58
N PRO A 132 7.53 -2.34 12.51
CA PRO A 132 8.10 -1.05 12.14
C PRO A 132 9.43 -1.16 11.39
N GLY A 133 10.25 -2.16 11.68
CA GLY A 133 11.53 -2.37 10.99
C GLY A 133 11.38 -2.75 9.51
N ASN A 134 10.22 -3.26 9.09
CA ASN A 134 10.00 -3.79 7.74
C ASN A 134 9.22 -2.85 6.80
N LYS A 135 8.91 -1.62 7.25
CA LYS A 135 8.10 -0.65 6.49
C LYS A 135 8.62 -0.40 5.06
N LYS A 136 9.92 -0.21 4.87
CA LYS A 136 10.48 0.02 3.51
C LYS A 136 10.30 -1.17 2.57
N SER A 137 10.26 -2.41 3.07
CA SER A 137 10.00 -3.57 2.19
C SER A 137 8.52 -3.69 1.87
N LEU A 138 7.66 -3.30 2.81
CA LEU A 138 6.21 -3.23 2.62
C LEU A 138 5.85 -2.19 1.56
N LEU A 139 6.33 -0.95 1.72
CA LEU A 139 6.06 0.14 0.76
C LEU A 139 6.48 -0.22 -0.67
N ARG A 140 7.63 -0.89 -0.84
CA ARG A 140 8.02 -1.38 -2.18
C ARG A 140 7.10 -2.47 -2.71
N ALA A 141 6.59 -3.34 -1.84
CA ALA A 141 5.65 -4.37 -2.27
C ALA A 141 4.33 -3.72 -2.69
N GLU A 142 3.81 -2.79 -1.90
CA GLU A 142 2.58 -2.02 -2.20
C GLU A 142 2.70 -1.27 -3.53
N ALA A 143 3.81 -0.55 -3.76
CA ALA A 143 4.06 0.13 -5.03
C ALA A 143 3.95 -0.79 -6.24
N PHE A 144 4.53 -2.00 -6.15
CA PHE A 144 4.48 -2.97 -7.25
C PHE A 144 3.17 -3.76 -7.35
N GLU A 145 2.35 -3.81 -6.31
CA GLU A 145 0.98 -4.33 -6.41
C GLU A 145 0.09 -3.34 -7.15
N GLU A 146 0.18 -2.05 -6.81
CA GLU A 146 -0.55 -0.97 -7.49
C GLU A 146 -0.14 -0.88 -8.96
N ALA A 147 1.17 -0.87 -9.24
CA ALA A 147 1.70 -0.90 -10.59
C ALA A 147 1.21 -2.12 -11.40
N LEU A 148 1.13 -3.30 -10.77
CA LEU A 148 0.64 -4.50 -11.44
C LEU A 148 -0.86 -4.43 -11.74
N ALA A 149 -1.66 -3.83 -10.85
CA ALA A 149 -3.09 -3.62 -11.05
C ALA A 149 -3.32 -2.77 -12.31
N ARG A 150 -2.64 -1.61 -12.42
CA ARG A 150 -2.77 -0.70 -13.57
C ARG A 150 -2.46 -1.36 -14.90
N VAL A 151 -1.34 -2.10 -14.99
CA VAL A 151 -0.97 -2.81 -16.22
C VAL A 151 -1.97 -3.93 -16.53
N SER A 152 -2.52 -4.60 -15.50
CA SER A 152 -3.52 -5.66 -15.71
C SER A 152 -4.84 -5.10 -16.23
N ASP A 153 -5.26 -3.94 -15.72
CA ASP A 153 -6.49 -3.27 -16.16
C ASP A 153 -6.37 -2.82 -17.62
N ARG A 154 -5.27 -2.14 -17.98
CA ARG A 154 -5.02 -1.73 -19.36
C ARG A 154 -4.92 -2.92 -20.33
N LEU A 155 -4.25 -3.99 -19.92
CA LEU A 155 -4.16 -5.21 -20.73
C LEU A 155 -5.53 -5.85 -20.95
N ALA A 156 -6.42 -5.83 -19.94
CA ALA A 156 -7.76 -6.37 -20.07
C ALA A 156 -8.62 -5.59 -21.09
N GLU A 157 -8.47 -4.25 -21.13
CA GLU A 157 -9.12 -3.40 -22.14
C GLU A 157 -8.66 -3.76 -23.55
N VAL A 158 -7.34 -3.73 -23.79
CA VAL A 158 -6.77 -4.00 -25.12
C VAL A 158 -7.09 -5.42 -25.60
N ALA A 159 -6.97 -6.42 -24.72
CA ALA A 159 -7.32 -7.80 -25.08
C ALA A 159 -8.81 -7.96 -25.44
N HIS A 160 -9.70 -7.16 -24.84
CA HIS A 160 -11.12 -7.18 -25.19
C HIS A 160 -11.36 -6.57 -26.57
N GLU A 161 -10.71 -5.45 -26.89
CA GLU A 161 -10.78 -4.79 -28.20
C GLU A 161 -10.30 -5.73 -29.32
N GLU A 162 -9.15 -6.38 -29.12
CA GLU A 162 -8.59 -7.37 -30.07
C GLU A 162 -9.51 -8.58 -30.25
N ALA A 163 -10.12 -9.07 -29.16
CA ALA A 163 -11.05 -10.19 -29.23
C ALA A 163 -12.32 -9.88 -30.05
N GLU A 164 -12.88 -8.67 -29.90
CA GLU A 164 -14.03 -8.25 -30.70
C GLU A 164 -13.65 -8.01 -32.17
N SER A 165 -12.45 -7.49 -32.44
CA SER A 165 -11.92 -7.37 -33.80
C SER A 165 -11.83 -8.73 -34.50
N LEU A 166 -11.17 -9.71 -33.87
CA LEU A 166 -11.03 -11.08 -34.40
C LEU A 166 -12.39 -11.77 -34.59
N LYS A 167 -13.36 -11.48 -33.71
CA LYS A 167 -14.72 -12.00 -33.84
C LYS A 167 -15.42 -11.41 -35.05
N ALA A 168 -15.28 -10.11 -35.31
CA ALA A 168 -15.84 -9.47 -36.49
C ALA A 168 -15.26 -10.06 -37.79
N GLU A 169 -13.94 -10.27 -37.85
CA GLU A 169 -13.26 -10.91 -38.99
C GLU A 169 -13.81 -12.32 -39.25
N ARG A 170 -13.93 -13.15 -38.19
CA ARG A 170 -14.48 -14.50 -38.30
C ARG A 170 -15.92 -14.52 -38.82
N LEU A 171 -16.74 -13.54 -38.42
CA LEU A 171 -18.12 -13.41 -38.91
C LEU A 171 -18.20 -12.94 -40.36
N ALA A 172 -17.26 -12.10 -40.81
CA ALA A 172 -17.18 -11.65 -42.19
C ALA A 172 -16.78 -12.79 -43.15
N HIS A 173 -15.87 -13.67 -42.72
CA HIS A 173 -15.44 -14.84 -43.52
C HIS A 173 -16.48 -15.96 -43.62
N ALA A 174 -17.48 -15.99 -42.73
CA ALA A 174 -18.53 -17.01 -42.71
C ALA A 174 -19.76 -16.67 -43.57
N GLN A 175 -19.84 -15.44 -44.11
CA GLN A 175 -20.91 -14.96 -45.00
C GLN A 175 -20.53 -15.19 -46.46
#